data_AF-A0A1C4YQK9-F1
#
_entry.id   AF-A0A1C4YQK9-F1
#
_cell.length_a   1.000
_cell.length_b   1.000
_cell.length_c   1.000
_cell.angle_alpha   90.00
_cell.angle_beta   90.00
_cell.angle_gamma   90.00
#
_symmetry.space_group_name_H-M   'P 1'
#
loop_
_entity.id
_entity.type
_entity.pdbx_description
1 polymer ?
#
loop_
_entity_poly.entity_id
_entity_poly.type
_entity_poly.pdbx_seq_one_letter_code
_entity_poly.pdbx_strand_id
1 'polypeptide(L)'
;MTTFRLLAQTSRSARFAKVTVEVAASDRSDVEVTAAATDEHRREAELGARWALHRSPTEVRVTVTDVVTTDVDTGLGDVYEATARAVWQALSIEHPVPYVGFSDPEMIASWLKGAVGRRLDAVTEARHWSEGRREPDAASLLHAWLYFEGGMPVNLHGRGDQLLLAKEKPYRSTDLDEYGEIRVGPTRHPDVLSRFIGARLTDGAVILGHGGDTVSAGIVLRFEKGDLVIGTLGDEWVLAVGSVPSAAAHYWAVQPFVYGGGG
;
A
#
# COMPACT_ATOMS: atom_id res chain seq x y z
N MET A 1 -31.58 9.65 2.82
CA MET A 1 -30.25 9.71 3.47
C MET A 1 -30.04 8.39 4.18
N THR A 2 -29.01 7.66 3.83
CA THR A 2 -28.71 6.35 4.42
C THR A 2 -27.43 6.47 5.22
N THR A 3 -27.50 6.19 6.52
CA THR A 3 -26.33 6.15 7.41
C THR A 3 -25.90 4.70 7.58
N PHE A 4 -24.64 4.40 7.31
CA PHE A 4 -24.10 3.05 7.43
C PHE A 4 -22.83 3.04 8.30
N ARG A 5 -22.70 2.01 9.14
CA ARG A 5 -21.59 1.85 10.08
C ARG A 5 -20.96 0.48 9.93
N LEU A 6 -19.72 0.41 9.44
CA LEU A 6 -18.96 -0.84 9.42
C LEU A 6 -18.42 -1.11 10.83
N LEU A 7 -18.91 -2.17 11.49
CA LEU A 7 -18.61 -2.45 12.90
C LEU A 7 -17.25 -3.14 13.11
N ALA A 8 -16.79 -3.95 12.15
CA ALA A 8 -15.48 -4.60 12.15
C ALA A 8 -15.14 -5.14 10.75
N GLN A 9 -13.86 -5.10 10.37
CA GLN A 9 -13.33 -5.96 9.32
C GLN A 9 -12.89 -7.29 9.94
N THR A 10 -13.51 -8.40 9.53
CA THR A 10 -13.32 -9.72 10.18
C THR A 10 -12.27 -10.59 9.47
N SER A 11 -11.28 -10.00 8.81
CA SER A 11 -10.14 -10.76 8.29
C SER A 11 -9.17 -11.05 9.44
N ARG A 12 -8.62 -12.28 9.50
CA ARG A 12 -7.70 -12.75 10.58
C ARG A 12 -6.39 -11.93 10.69
N SER A 13 -6.12 -11.06 9.72
CA SER A 13 -4.99 -10.15 9.64
C SER A 13 -5.43 -8.68 9.56
N ALA A 14 -6.74 -8.40 9.66
CA ALA A 14 -7.30 -7.06 9.57
C ALA A 14 -7.29 -6.35 10.92
N ARG A 15 -6.68 -5.19 10.87
CA ARG A 15 -6.67 -4.14 11.86
C ARG A 15 -8.05 -3.45 11.88
N PHE A 16 -8.45 -2.94 13.04
CA PHE A 16 -9.70 -2.27 13.32
C PHE A 16 -9.72 -0.82 12.79
N ALA A 17 -10.53 -0.58 11.76
CA ALA A 17 -11.08 0.74 11.46
C ALA A 17 -12.61 0.67 11.40
N LYS A 18 -13.25 1.70 11.93
CA LYS A 18 -14.70 1.82 11.96
C LYS A 18 -15.10 3.16 11.41
N VAL A 19 -15.86 3.11 10.32
CA VAL A 19 -16.26 4.31 9.57
C VAL A 19 -17.77 4.39 9.52
N THR A 20 -18.30 5.60 9.73
CA THR A 20 -19.69 5.93 9.47
C THR A 20 -19.78 6.84 8.25
N VAL A 21 -20.63 6.47 7.30
CA VAL A 21 -20.90 7.27 6.11
C VAL A 21 -22.37 7.60 6.00
N GLU A 22 -22.66 8.77 5.45
CA GLU A 22 -23.99 9.20 5.05
C GLU A 22 -24.03 9.35 3.53
N VAL A 23 -25.01 8.73 2.91
CA VAL A 23 -25.19 8.80 1.45
C VAL A 23 -26.49 9.52 1.12
N ALA A 24 -26.40 10.52 0.25
CA ALA A 24 -27.51 11.31 -0.26
C ALA A 24 -27.47 11.37 -1.80
N ALA A 25 -28.65 11.41 -2.42
CA ALA A 25 -28.75 11.66 -3.86
C ALA A 25 -28.16 13.03 -4.19
N SER A 26 -27.48 13.13 -5.34
CA SER A 26 -26.80 14.34 -5.79
C SER A 26 -26.77 14.36 -7.32
N ASP A 27 -26.68 15.55 -7.90
CA ASP A 27 -26.54 15.74 -9.36
C ASP A 27 -25.11 15.43 -9.86
N ARG A 28 -24.21 15.09 -8.93
CA ARG A 28 -22.84 14.64 -9.22
C ARG A 28 -22.30 13.85 -8.05
N SER A 29 -21.39 12.92 -8.33
CA SER A 29 -20.62 12.22 -7.30
C SER A 29 -19.70 13.19 -6.55
N ASP A 30 -19.78 13.18 -5.22
CA ASP A 30 -19.07 14.12 -4.35
C ASP A 30 -18.72 13.46 -3.02
N VAL A 31 -17.57 13.83 -2.45
CA VAL A 31 -17.08 13.27 -1.18
C VAL A 31 -16.72 14.40 -0.23
N GLU A 32 -17.25 14.32 0.99
CA GLU A 32 -16.92 15.22 2.09
C GLU A 32 -16.50 14.39 3.31
N VAL A 33 -15.45 14.83 4.02
CA VAL A 33 -15.02 14.19 5.27
C VAL A 33 -15.11 15.20 6.40
N THR A 34 -16.13 15.06 7.24
CA THR A 34 -16.38 15.91 8.42
C THR A 34 -15.94 15.24 9.73
N ALA A 35 -15.57 13.96 9.66
CA ALA A 35 -15.09 13.18 10.80
C ALA A 35 -13.87 13.81 11.48
N ALA A 36 -13.87 13.81 12.82
CA ALA A 36 -12.73 14.18 13.64
C ALA A 36 -11.67 13.06 13.60
N ALA A 37 -10.76 13.12 12.64
CA ALA A 37 -9.69 12.15 12.43
C ALA A 37 -8.34 12.83 12.21
N THR A 38 -7.23 12.08 12.27
CA THR A 38 -5.91 12.57 11.83
C THR A 38 -5.94 12.92 10.34
N ASP A 39 -5.02 13.77 9.88
CA ASP A 39 -4.95 14.13 8.46
C ASP A 39 -4.67 12.92 7.55
N GLU A 40 -3.96 11.92 8.07
CA GLU A 40 -3.77 10.64 7.39
C GLU A 40 -5.11 9.90 7.22
N HIS A 41 -5.83 9.63 8.31
CA HIS A 41 -7.10 8.93 8.26
C HIS A 41 -8.18 9.69 7.48
N ARG A 42 -8.16 11.04 7.51
CA ARG A 42 -9.07 11.87 6.71
C ARG A 42 -8.83 11.66 5.21
N ARG A 43 -7.56 11.63 4.79
CA ARG A 43 -7.18 11.35 3.40
C ARG A 43 -7.55 9.94 2.99
N GLU A 44 -7.28 8.94 3.84
CA GLU A 44 -7.69 7.57 3.56
C GLU A 44 -9.20 7.45 3.37
N ALA A 45 -9.99 8.07 4.26
CA ALA A 45 -11.44 8.06 4.16
C ALA A 45 -11.94 8.70 2.86
N GLU A 46 -11.38 9.85 2.49
CA GLU A 46 -11.72 10.53 1.24
C GLU A 46 -11.43 9.64 0.02
N LEU A 47 -10.21 9.08 -0.05
CA LEU A 47 -9.79 8.20 -1.14
C LEU A 47 -10.65 6.93 -1.20
N GLY A 48 -10.98 6.34 -0.06
CA GLY A 48 -11.82 5.14 0.03
C GLY A 48 -13.24 5.39 -0.49
N ALA A 49 -13.83 6.53 -0.12
CA ALA A 49 -15.13 6.94 -0.62
C ALA A 49 -15.09 7.22 -2.13
N ARG A 50 -14.09 7.94 -2.63
CA ARG A 50 -13.92 8.22 -4.08
C ARG A 50 -13.77 6.94 -4.88
N TRP A 51 -12.96 6.00 -4.40
CA TRP A 51 -12.78 4.70 -5.03
C TRP A 51 -14.08 3.91 -5.11
N ALA A 52 -14.86 3.92 -4.02
CA ALA A 52 -16.17 3.27 -4.02
C ALA A 52 -17.13 3.90 -5.04
N LEU A 53 -17.11 5.23 -5.19
CA LEU A 53 -17.93 5.96 -6.15
C LEU A 53 -17.47 5.80 -7.59
N HIS A 54 -16.18 5.59 -7.86
CA HIS A 54 -15.66 5.39 -9.22
C HIS A 54 -16.32 4.20 -9.94
N ARG A 55 -16.77 3.20 -9.17
CA ARG A 55 -17.48 2.01 -9.69
C ARG A 55 -18.99 2.08 -9.50
N SER A 56 -19.52 3.18 -8.97
CA SER A 56 -20.95 3.38 -8.76
C SER A 56 -21.61 3.92 -10.03
N PRO A 57 -22.70 3.30 -10.52
CA PRO A 57 -23.50 3.87 -11.60
C PRO A 57 -24.39 5.03 -11.11
N THR A 58 -24.42 5.32 -9.80
CA THR A 58 -25.30 6.31 -9.18
C THR A 58 -24.49 7.52 -8.71
N GLU A 59 -24.96 8.71 -9.09
CA GLU A 59 -24.44 9.99 -8.61
C GLU A 59 -24.98 10.27 -7.20
N VAL A 60 -24.06 10.30 -6.23
CA VAL A 60 -24.39 10.50 -4.83
C VAL A 60 -23.34 11.38 -4.15
N ARG A 61 -23.76 12.10 -3.11
CA ARG A 61 -22.84 12.68 -2.15
C ARG A 61 -22.62 11.69 -1.01
N VAL A 62 -21.36 11.41 -0.72
CA VAL A 62 -20.92 10.65 0.46
C VAL A 62 -20.33 11.61 1.47
N THR A 63 -20.84 11.59 2.69
CA THR A 63 -20.25 12.31 3.82
C THR A 63 -19.71 11.31 4.82
N VAL A 64 -18.40 11.34 5.10
CA VAL A 64 -17.78 10.52 6.14
C VAL A 64 -17.87 11.29 7.46
N THR A 65 -18.75 10.84 8.35
CA THR A 65 -19.14 11.59 9.56
C THR A 65 -18.42 11.12 10.82
N ASP A 66 -17.91 9.89 10.84
CA ASP A 66 -17.18 9.34 11.98
C ASP A 66 -16.10 8.36 11.52
N VAL A 67 -14.93 8.43 12.13
CA VAL A 67 -13.79 7.53 11.90
C VAL A 67 -13.19 7.17 13.25
N VAL A 68 -13.39 5.93 13.66
CA VAL A 68 -12.84 5.37 14.90
C VAL A 68 -11.72 4.40 14.54
N THR A 69 -10.55 4.67 15.09
CA THR A 69 -9.30 3.91 14.87
C THR A 69 -8.67 3.59 16.21
N THR A 70 -7.73 2.65 16.23
CA THR A 70 -6.93 2.34 17.42
C THR A 70 -5.47 2.29 17.01
N ASP A 71 -4.57 2.88 17.81
CA ASP A 71 -3.15 2.95 17.43
C ASP A 71 -2.48 1.57 17.31
N VAL A 72 -3.02 0.56 17.99
CA VAL A 72 -2.48 -0.81 17.99
C VAL A 72 -2.97 -1.59 16.77
N ASP A 73 -4.23 -1.37 16.39
CA ASP A 73 -4.90 -2.14 15.36
C ASP A 73 -5.38 -1.22 14.23
N THR A 74 -4.67 -0.18 13.84
CA THR A 74 -4.96 0.55 12.59
C THR A 74 -3.67 0.76 11.80
N GLY A 75 -3.67 0.29 10.58
CA GLY A 75 -2.62 0.35 9.59
C GLY A 75 -3.05 1.17 8.38
N LEU A 76 -2.12 1.28 7.43
CA LEU A 76 -2.29 2.05 6.21
C LEU A 76 -3.27 1.32 5.29
N GLY A 77 -4.31 2.03 4.86
CA GLY A 77 -5.35 1.50 4.01
C GLY A 77 -6.56 0.92 4.75
N ASP A 78 -6.52 0.78 6.08
CA ASP A 78 -7.67 0.26 6.82
C ASP A 78 -8.84 1.25 6.81
N VAL A 79 -8.59 2.55 6.99
CA VAL A 79 -9.66 3.56 6.95
C VAL A 79 -10.16 3.70 5.53
N TYR A 80 -9.27 3.61 4.54
CA TYR A 80 -9.63 3.58 3.12
C TYR A 80 -10.59 2.44 2.82
N GLU A 81 -10.23 1.21 3.18
CA GLU A 81 -11.06 0.04 2.86
C GLU A 81 -12.34 0.03 3.69
N ALA A 82 -12.28 0.39 4.98
CA ALA A 82 -13.47 0.50 5.82
C ALA A 82 -14.45 1.53 5.26
N THR A 83 -13.95 2.66 4.75
CA THR A 83 -14.78 3.69 4.12
C THR A 83 -15.38 3.17 2.82
N ALA A 84 -14.58 2.57 1.95
CA ALA A 84 -15.07 2.02 0.69
C ALA A 84 -16.17 0.97 0.90
N ARG A 85 -15.96 0.04 1.83
CA ARG A 85 -16.96 -0.97 2.22
C ARG A 85 -18.22 -0.33 2.78
N ALA A 86 -18.08 0.69 3.65
CA ALA A 86 -19.24 1.40 4.20
C ALA A 86 -20.07 2.08 3.10
N VAL A 87 -19.43 2.69 2.11
CA VAL A 87 -20.11 3.30 0.95
C VAL A 87 -20.82 2.25 0.10
N TRP A 88 -20.14 1.15 -0.27
CA TRP A 88 -20.77 0.09 -1.07
C TRP A 88 -21.95 -0.54 -0.36
N GLN A 89 -21.83 -0.79 0.95
CA GLN A 89 -22.93 -1.32 1.74
C GLN A 89 -24.09 -0.34 1.83
N ALA A 90 -23.82 0.96 2.00
CA ALA A 90 -24.87 2.00 1.97
C ALA A 90 -25.57 2.09 0.60
N LEU A 91 -24.85 1.79 -0.49
CA LEU A 91 -25.37 1.76 -1.86
C LEU A 91 -25.92 0.39 -2.31
N SER A 92 -25.86 -0.63 -1.45
CA SER A 92 -26.23 -2.02 -1.78
C SER A 92 -25.48 -2.59 -3.00
N ILE A 93 -24.20 -2.24 -3.15
CA ILE A 93 -23.32 -2.75 -4.20
C ILE A 93 -22.66 -4.04 -3.68
N GLU A 94 -22.90 -5.18 -4.34
CA GLU A 94 -22.17 -6.43 -4.07
C GLU A 94 -20.72 -6.29 -4.52
N HIS A 95 -19.76 -6.47 -3.60
CA HIS A 95 -18.34 -6.40 -3.92
C HIS A 95 -17.61 -7.74 -3.69
N PRO A 96 -16.88 -8.27 -4.69
CA PRO A 96 -16.31 -9.61 -4.63
C PRO A 96 -14.89 -9.71 -4.03
N VAL A 97 -14.24 -8.59 -3.64
CA VAL A 97 -12.80 -8.62 -3.32
C VAL A 97 -12.53 -8.77 -1.80
N PRO A 98 -11.80 -9.82 -1.37
CA PRO A 98 -11.28 -9.93 0.00
C PRO A 98 -10.14 -8.93 0.25
N TYR A 99 -10.00 -8.48 1.50
CA TYR A 99 -8.94 -7.55 1.93
C TYR A 99 -7.55 -8.18 1.83
N VAL A 100 -6.57 -7.50 1.24
CA VAL A 100 -5.19 -8.01 1.09
C VAL A 100 -4.10 -6.92 1.12
N GLY A 101 -4.36 -5.77 1.76
CA GLY A 101 -3.54 -4.56 1.61
C GLY A 101 -4.02 -3.70 0.43
N PHE A 102 -3.45 -2.51 0.24
CA PHE A 102 -3.89 -1.60 -0.82
C PHE A 102 -2.87 -1.54 -1.96
N SER A 103 -3.36 -1.72 -3.19
CA SER A 103 -2.63 -1.51 -4.43
C SER A 103 -3.14 -0.29 -5.20
N ASP A 104 -4.08 0.47 -4.62
CA ASP A 104 -4.63 1.66 -5.26
C ASP A 104 -3.53 2.73 -5.46
N PRO A 105 -3.33 3.24 -6.68
CA PRO A 105 -2.28 4.21 -6.97
C PRO A 105 -2.41 5.52 -6.18
N GLU A 106 -3.61 6.02 -5.91
CA GLU A 106 -3.80 7.27 -5.17
C GLU A 106 -3.45 7.09 -3.69
N MET A 107 -3.77 5.92 -3.12
CA MET A 107 -3.35 5.56 -1.78
C MET A 107 -1.83 5.41 -1.65
N ILE A 108 -1.17 4.77 -2.62
CA ILE A 108 0.30 4.65 -2.63
C ILE A 108 0.94 6.03 -2.81
N ALA A 109 0.39 6.87 -3.69
CA ALA A 109 0.85 8.25 -3.85
C ALA A 109 0.67 9.08 -2.57
N SER A 110 -0.44 8.90 -1.84
CA SER A 110 -0.68 9.54 -0.54
C SER A 110 0.35 9.09 0.51
N TRP A 111 0.62 7.78 0.57
CA TRP A 111 1.67 7.24 1.43
C TRP A 111 3.05 7.80 1.09
N LEU A 112 3.41 7.82 -0.20
CA LEU A 112 4.67 8.40 -0.68
C LEU A 112 4.83 9.85 -0.24
N LYS A 113 3.79 10.68 -0.38
CA LYS A 113 3.81 12.09 0.10
C LYS A 113 4.11 12.16 1.60
N GLY A 114 3.57 11.25 2.41
CA GLY A 114 3.85 11.18 3.84
C GLY A 114 5.25 10.67 4.18
N ALA A 115 5.85 9.86 3.30
CA ALA A 115 7.20 9.31 3.45
C ALA A 115 8.30 10.25 2.95
N VAL A 116 8.00 11.13 1.99
CA VAL A 116 8.97 12.12 1.49
C VAL A 116 9.49 12.98 2.63
N GLY A 117 10.81 13.21 2.61
CA GLY A 117 11.52 13.90 3.65
C GLY A 117 11.92 13.01 4.83
N ARG A 118 11.48 11.75 4.91
CA ARG A 118 11.88 10.83 5.99
C ARG A 118 13.11 10.00 5.60
N ARG A 119 13.92 9.64 6.60
CA ARG A 119 15.03 8.71 6.42
C ARG A 119 14.55 7.25 6.43
N LEU A 120 15.09 6.41 5.56
CA LEU A 120 14.90 4.96 5.65
C LEU A 120 15.87 4.41 6.71
N ASP A 121 15.38 4.16 7.93
CA ASP A 121 16.22 3.74 9.06
C ASP A 121 16.63 2.26 8.99
N ALA A 122 15.77 1.40 8.43
CA ALA A 122 16.05 -0.02 8.29
C ALA A 122 15.20 -0.67 7.19
N VAL A 123 15.60 -1.87 6.78
CA VAL A 123 14.78 -2.78 5.97
C VAL A 123 14.88 -4.18 6.57
N THR A 124 13.73 -4.85 6.72
CA THR A 124 13.65 -6.29 7.01
C THR A 124 13.20 -6.99 5.73
N GLU A 125 13.73 -8.16 5.45
CA GLU A 125 13.36 -8.97 4.28
C GLU A 125 12.97 -10.37 4.75
N ALA A 126 11.95 -10.93 4.10
CA ALA A 126 11.65 -12.34 4.14
C ALA A 126 12.16 -12.96 2.86
N ARG A 127 13.02 -13.97 2.98
CA ARG A 127 13.64 -14.61 1.83
C ARG A 127 13.51 -16.12 1.89
N HIS A 128 13.29 -16.74 0.74
CA HIS A 128 13.28 -18.19 0.58
C HIS A 128 14.70 -18.75 0.56
N TRP A 129 14.90 -19.85 1.28
CA TRP A 129 16.13 -20.62 1.30
C TRP A 129 15.79 -22.09 1.03
N SER A 130 16.61 -22.74 0.23
CA SER A 130 16.51 -24.18 -0.02
C SER A 130 17.89 -24.82 0.21
N GLU A 131 17.92 -25.93 0.95
CA GLU A 131 19.16 -26.66 1.28
C GLU A 131 20.27 -25.76 1.87
N GLY A 132 19.89 -24.78 2.70
CA GLY A 132 20.82 -23.82 3.30
C GLY A 132 21.41 -22.80 2.32
N ARG A 133 20.89 -22.73 1.09
CA ARG A 133 21.28 -21.78 0.05
C ARG A 133 20.12 -20.83 -0.26
N ARG A 134 20.46 -19.66 -0.78
CA ARG A 134 19.51 -18.60 -1.15
C ARG A 134 19.79 -18.17 -2.59
N GLU A 135 18.72 -18.02 -3.38
CA GLU A 135 18.81 -17.41 -4.70
C GLU A 135 19.21 -15.91 -4.63
N PRO A 136 19.84 -15.36 -5.67
CA PRO A 136 20.28 -13.96 -5.66
C PRO A 136 19.11 -12.98 -5.49
N ASP A 137 19.31 -12.00 -4.61
CA ASP A 137 18.51 -10.78 -4.45
C ASP A 137 17.01 -10.93 -4.78
N ALA A 138 16.50 -10.34 -5.87
CA ALA A 138 15.06 -10.35 -6.17
C ALA A 138 14.45 -11.75 -6.27
N ALA A 139 15.19 -12.74 -6.78
CA ALA A 139 14.68 -14.11 -6.97
C ALA A 139 14.41 -14.86 -5.66
N SER A 140 15.07 -14.49 -4.56
CA SER A 140 14.77 -15.08 -3.23
C SER A 140 13.82 -14.23 -2.39
N LEU A 141 13.49 -13.00 -2.81
CA LEU A 141 12.68 -12.10 -2.02
C LEU A 141 11.22 -12.58 -2.02
N LEU A 142 10.61 -12.62 -0.84
CA LEU A 142 9.18 -12.91 -0.68
C LEU A 142 8.44 -11.63 -0.26
N HIS A 143 8.94 -10.96 0.77
CA HIS A 143 8.42 -9.69 1.28
C HIS A 143 9.56 -8.78 1.77
N ALA A 144 9.33 -7.48 1.78
CA ALA A 144 10.21 -6.51 2.41
C ALA A 144 9.41 -5.57 3.31
N TRP A 145 9.98 -5.15 4.44
CA TRP A 145 9.43 -4.12 5.31
C TRP A 145 10.35 -2.92 5.34
N LEU A 146 9.86 -1.78 4.88
CA LEU A 146 10.56 -0.50 4.91
C LEU A 146 10.27 0.23 6.21
N TYR A 147 11.31 0.65 6.92
CA TYR A 147 11.20 1.39 8.18
C TYR A 147 11.61 2.84 7.94
N PHE A 148 10.64 3.72 7.71
CA PHE A 148 10.89 5.16 7.62
C PHE A 148 10.84 5.82 9.01
N GLU A 149 11.67 6.85 9.19
CA GLU A 149 11.77 7.64 10.41
C GLU A 149 10.39 8.04 10.98
N GLY A 150 10.16 7.74 12.25
CA GLY A 150 8.91 8.06 12.96
C GLY A 150 7.66 7.37 12.40
N GLY A 151 7.81 6.28 11.65
CA GLY A 151 6.71 5.52 11.06
C GLY A 151 6.69 4.04 11.46
N MET A 152 5.53 3.40 11.30
CA MET A 152 5.43 1.93 11.35
C MET A 152 6.10 1.31 10.12
N PRO A 153 6.64 0.08 10.22
CA PRO A 153 7.10 -0.67 9.06
C PRO A 153 5.99 -0.83 8.01
N VAL A 154 6.37 -0.65 6.75
CA VAL A 154 5.50 -0.86 5.59
C VAL A 154 5.96 -2.10 4.84
N ASN A 155 5.15 -3.15 4.89
CA ASN A 155 5.30 -4.36 4.09
C ASN A 155 5.05 -4.03 2.61
N LEU A 156 5.93 -4.56 1.76
CA LEU A 156 5.78 -4.68 0.33
C LEU A 156 5.49 -6.14 -0.02
N HIS A 157 4.35 -6.38 -0.65
CA HIS A 157 3.87 -7.69 -1.06
C HIS A 157 3.58 -7.73 -2.57
N GLY A 158 4.31 -8.57 -3.30
CA GLY A 158 4.01 -8.86 -4.70
C GLY A 158 2.89 -9.90 -4.82
N ARG A 159 1.92 -9.62 -5.68
CA ARG A 159 0.83 -10.55 -6.04
C ARG A 159 0.54 -10.44 -7.54
N GLY A 160 1.06 -11.38 -8.33
CA GLY A 160 1.01 -11.29 -9.79
C GLY A 160 1.71 -10.02 -10.27
N ASP A 161 0.97 -9.18 -10.99
CA ASP A 161 1.42 -7.88 -11.49
C ASP A 161 1.08 -6.72 -10.53
N GLN A 162 0.69 -7.01 -9.28
CA GLN A 162 0.28 -6.00 -8.30
C GLN A 162 1.23 -5.89 -7.11
N LEU A 163 1.69 -4.68 -6.82
CA LEU A 163 2.36 -4.36 -5.57
C LEU A 163 1.32 -3.91 -4.53
N LEU A 164 1.31 -4.61 -3.41
CA LEU A 164 0.45 -4.34 -2.26
C LEU A 164 1.29 -3.77 -1.11
N LEU A 165 0.81 -2.70 -0.50
CA LEU A 165 1.40 -2.11 0.70
C LEU A 165 0.52 -2.39 1.92
N ALA A 166 1.17 -2.63 3.07
CA ALA A 166 0.49 -2.74 4.36
C ALA A 166 1.39 -2.24 5.49
N LYS A 167 0.84 -1.48 6.45
CA LYS A 167 1.59 -1.21 7.70
C LYS A 167 1.50 -2.45 8.57
N GLU A 168 2.56 -3.22 8.68
CA GLU A 168 2.60 -4.41 9.53
C GLU A 168 4.01 -4.76 9.97
N LYS A 169 4.11 -5.46 11.10
CA LYS A 169 5.40 -5.95 11.59
C LYS A 169 5.79 -7.22 10.80
N PRO A 170 7.09 -7.46 10.60
CA PRO A 170 7.53 -8.72 10.02
C PRO A 170 7.03 -9.93 10.82
N TYR A 171 6.65 -10.97 10.11
CA TYR A 171 6.36 -12.27 10.71
C TYR A 171 7.65 -13.03 11.06
N ARG A 172 7.50 -14.16 11.74
CA ARG A 172 8.64 -15.00 12.17
C ARG A 172 9.18 -15.83 11.00
N SER A 173 10.46 -16.17 11.06
CA SER A 173 11.01 -17.20 10.16
C SER A 173 10.24 -18.52 10.32
N THR A 174 10.08 -19.25 9.23
CA THR A 174 9.24 -20.45 9.16
C THR A 174 9.98 -21.54 8.40
N ASP A 175 10.01 -22.75 8.97
CA ASP A 175 10.45 -23.96 8.28
C ASP A 175 9.29 -24.48 7.41
N LEU A 176 9.57 -24.76 6.14
CA LEU A 176 8.61 -25.30 5.15
C LEU A 176 8.90 -26.77 4.84
N ASP A 177 9.61 -27.47 5.72
CA ASP A 177 9.99 -28.88 5.59
C ASP A 177 10.74 -29.14 4.26
N GLU A 178 10.19 -29.99 3.39
CA GLU A 178 10.80 -30.35 2.10
C GLU A 178 10.90 -29.17 1.11
N TYR A 179 10.17 -28.08 1.34
CA TYR A 179 10.19 -26.90 0.48
C TYR A 179 11.21 -25.84 0.94
N GLY A 180 12.04 -26.15 1.94
CA GLY A 180 13.07 -25.26 2.47
C GLY A 180 12.56 -24.41 3.63
N GLU A 181 13.00 -23.16 3.72
CA GLU A 181 12.66 -22.27 4.83
C GLU A 181 12.49 -20.82 4.37
N ILE A 182 11.67 -20.07 5.10
CA ILE A 182 11.57 -18.62 4.98
C ILE A 182 12.36 -18.01 6.14
N ARG A 183 13.43 -17.29 5.81
CA ARG A 183 14.20 -16.54 6.80
C ARG A 183 13.81 -15.07 6.75
N VAL A 184 13.42 -14.54 7.91
CA VAL A 184 13.06 -13.13 8.09
C VAL A 184 14.11 -12.44 8.95
N GLY A 185 14.69 -11.36 8.43
CA GLY A 185 15.75 -10.64 9.14
C GLY A 185 16.14 -9.33 8.46
N PRO A 186 17.05 -8.55 9.06
CA PRO A 186 17.54 -7.32 8.46
C PRO A 186 18.21 -7.62 7.11
N THR A 187 17.93 -6.78 6.11
CA THR A 187 18.65 -6.81 4.83
C THR A 187 20.15 -6.62 5.07
N ARG A 188 21.00 -7.22 4.21
CA ARG A 188 22.46 -7.12 4.35
C ARG A 188 23.10 -6.93 2.99
N HIS A 189 24.28 -6.30 2.96
CA HIS A 189 25.09 -6.32 1.75
C HIS A 189 25.35 -7.79 1.32
N PRO A 190 25.15 -8.16 0.04
CA PRO A 190 25.01 -7.28 -1.14
C PRO A 190 23.57 -6.95 -1.59
N ASP A 191 22.53 -7.27 -0.82
CA ASP A 191 21.12 -7.08 -1.18
C ASP A 191 20.81 -5.62 -1.56
N VAL A 192 20.02 -5.39 -2.61
CA VAL A 192 19.83 -4.06 -3.20
C VAL A 192 19.19 -3.07 -2.21
N LEU A 193 18.21 -3.53 -1.43
CA LEU A 193 17.51 -2.67 -0.46
C LEU A 193 18.43 -2.15 0.65
N SER A 194 19.44 -2.94 1.04
CA SER A 194 20.43 -2.53 2.06
C SER A 194 21.20 -1.27 1.66
N ARG A 195 21.35 -1.03 0.36
CA ARG A 195 22.07 0.14 -0.16
C ARG A 195 21.39 1.44 0.18
N PHE A 196 20.08 1.43 0.46
CA PHE A 196 19.27 2.64 0.67
C PHE A 196 19.12 3.05 2.14
N ILE A 197 19.45 2.16 3.07
CA ILE A 197 19.41 2.44 4.52
C ILE A 197 20.23 3.68 4.87
N GLY A 198 19.68 4.54 5.72
CA GLY A 198 20.24 5.79 6.19
C GLY A 198 20.04 6.99 5.25
N ALA A 199 19.51 6.81 4.03
CA ALA A 199 19.24 7.95 3.14
C ALA A 199 17.82 8.49 3.31
N ARG A 200 17.67 9.80 3.06
CA ARG A 200 16.37 10.48 3.03
C ARG A 200 15.68 10.25 1.69
N LEU A 201 14.39 9.97 1.73
CA LEU A 201 13.52 9.96 0.54
C LEU A 201 13.25 11.40 0.11
N THR A 202 13.54 11.75 -1.14
CA THR A 202 13.36 13.11 -1.67
C THR A 202 12.08 13.24 -2.49
N ASP A 203 11.73 12.20 -3.23
CA ASP A 203 10.49 12.08 -3.99
C ASP A 203 10.19 10.59 -4.24
N GLY A 204 9.01 10.31 -4.80
CA GLY A 204 8.66 8.96 -5.24
C GLY A 204 7.59 8.98 -6.30
N ALA A 205 7.41 7.87 -6.99
CA ALA A 205 6.40 7.71 -8.02
C ALA A 205 5.75 6.33 -7.92
N VAL A 206 4.48 6.26 -8.32
CA VAL A 206 3.78 4.99 -8.48
C VAL A 206 4.06 4.44 -9.87
N ILE A 207 4.21 3.13 -9.99
CA ILE A 207 4.29 2.42 -11.27
C ILE A 207 2.96 1.71 -11.49
N LEU A 208 2.33 1.95 -12.64
CA LEU A 208 1.14 1.22 -13.09
C LEU A 208 1.54 0.07 -14.01
N GLY A 209 0.76 -1.02 -13.96
CA GLY A 209 0.91 -2.18 -14.85
C GLY A 209 0.37 -1.98 -16.26
N HIS A 210 0.50 -3.01 -17.09
CA HIS A 210 0.09 -2.97 -18.50
C HIS A 210 -1.44 -3.02 -18.63
N GLY A 211 -2.02 -2.21 -19.53
CA GLY A 211 -3.46 -2.30 -19.86
C GLY A 211 -4.37 -1.29 -19.17
N GLY A 212 -3.83 -0.28 -18.47
CA GLY A 212 -4.65 0.76 -17.82
C GLY A 212 -5.26 0.31 -16.50
N ASP A 213 -4.61 -0.66 -15.86
CA ASP A 213 -5.04 -1.23 -14.60
C ASP A 213 -5.21 -0.18 -13.50
N THR A 214 -6.28 -0.32 -12.72
CA THR A 214 -6.61 0.50 -11.54
C THR A 214 -5.75 0.17 -10.32
N VAL A 215 -4.60 -0.51 -10.52
CA VAL A 215 -3.76 -1.04 -9.46
C VAL A 215 -2.29 -0.78 -9.76
N SER A 216 -1.50 -0.59 -8.71
CA SER A 216 -0.07 -0.38 -8.80
C SER A 216 0.67 -1.69 -9.03
N ALA A 217 1.63 -1.65 -9.96
CA ALA A 217 2.59 -2.72 -10.21
C ALA A 217 3.93 -2.50 -9.47
N GLY A 218 4.13 -1.31 -8.90
CA GLY A 218 5.39 -0.96 -8.26
C GLY A 218 5.47 0.49 -7.78
N ILE A 219 6.63 0.83 -7.25
CA ILE A 219 7.02 2.18 -6.81
C ILE A 219 8.44 2.48 -7.26
N VAL A 220 8.69 3.76 -7.55
CA VAL A 220 10.02 4.35 -7.59
C VAL A 220 10.20 5.17 -6.32
N LEU A 221 11.27 4.90 -5.59
CA LEU A 221 11.69 5.66 -4.42
C LEU A 221 12.99 6.38 -4.74
N ARG A 222 12.98 7.72 -4.77
CA ARG A 222 14.20 8.49 -4.96
C ARG A 222 14.78 8.88 -3.61
N PHE A 223 15.99 8.42 -3.36
CA PHE A 223 16.77 8.80 -2.20
C PHE A 223 17.88 9.78 -2.59
N GLU A 224 18.43 10.49 -1.60
CA GLU A 224 19.59 11.40 -1.79
C GLU A 224 20.80 10.73 -2.48
N LYS A 225 20.89 9.41 -2.42
CA LYS A 225 21.99 8.62 -3.00
C LYS A 225 21.60 7.80 -4.24
N GLY A 226 20.40 8.00 -4.77
CA GLY A 226 19.93 7.40 -6.02
C GLY A 226 18.51 6.87 -5.98
N ASP A 227 18.06 6.39 -7.13
CA ASP A 227 16.71 5.88 -7.33
C ASP A 227 16.66 4.37 -7.08
N LEU A 228 15.59 3.92 -6.44
CA LEU A 228 15.26 2.52 -6.20
C LEU A 228 13.92 2.21 -6.86
N VAL A 229 13.92 1.24 -7.77
CA VAL A 229 12.72 0.71 -8.39
C VAL A 229 12.37 -0.61 -7.71
N ILE A 230 11.11 -0.71 -7.25
CA ILE A 230 10.55 -1.92 -6.65
C ILE A 230 9.21 -2.18 -7.34
N GLY A 231 9.02 -3.37 -7.88
CA GLY A 231 7.72 -3.77 -8.40
C GLY A 231 7.61 -5.27 -8.56
N THR A 232 6.53 -5.70 -9.17
CA THR A 232 6.25 -7.10 -9.46
C THR A 232 5.84 -7.27 -10.91
N LEU A 233 6.24 -8.40 -11.51
CA LEU A 233 5.89 -8.78 -12.87
C LEU A 233 5.74 -10.31 -12.92
N GLY A 234 4.53 -10.80 -13.15
CA GLY A 234 4.26 -12.24 -13.29
C GLY A 234 4.69 -13.07 -12.07
N ASP A 235 4.42 -12.58 -10.85
CA ASP A 235 4.85 -13.14 -9.56
C ASP A 235 6.36 -13.01 -9.23
N GLU A 236 7.15 -12.37 -10.10
CA GLU A 236 8.56 -12.08 -9.81
C GLU A 236 8.76 -10.67 -9.28
N TRP A 237 9.61 -10.53 -8.26
CA TRP A 237 10.10 -9.22 -7.83
C TRP A 237 11.03 -8.62 -8.88
N VAL A 238 10.82 -7.34 -9.14
CA VAL A 238 11.74 -6.51 -9.93
C VAL A 238 12.34 -5.47 -8.99
N LEU A 239 13.63 -5.62 -8.70
CA LEU A 239 14.43 -4.69 -7.90
C LEU A 239 15.54 -4.11 -8.77
N ALA A 240 15.63 -2.78 -8.85
CA ALA A 240 16.69 -2.13 -9.62
C ALA A 240 17.13 -0.80 -9.01
N VAL A 241 18.41 -0.48 -9.22
CA VAL A 241 18.98 0.83 -8.89
C VAL A 241 18.99 1.70 -10.15
N GLY A 242 18.55 2.95 -10.02
CA GLY A 242 18.49 3.90 -11.12
C GLY A 242 17.13 3.85 -11.83
N SER A 243 17.07 3.18 -12.98
CA SER A 243 15.89 3.21 -13.85
C SER A 243 15.12 1.89 -13.84
N VAL A 244 13.87 1.94 -14.31
CA VAL A 244 13.06 0.75 -14.62
C VAL A 244 13.86 -0.14 -15.59
N PRO A 245 14.05 -1.44 -15.29
CA PRO A 245 14.73 -2.36 -16.20
C PRO A 245 14.04 -2.42 -17.56
N SER A 246 14.81 -2.55 -18.64
CA SER A 246 14.28 -2.59 -20.01
C SER A 246 13.24 -3.71 -20.22
N ALA A 247 13.43 -4.85 -19.56
CA ALA A 247 12.49 -5.97 -19.58
C ALA A 247 11.11 -5.61 -18.98
N ALA A 248 11.06 -4.73 -17.97
CA ALA A 248 9.83 -4.28 -17.34
C ALA A 248 9.24 -3.02 -17.99
N ALA A 249 10.08 -2.22 -18.66
CA ALA A 249 9.69 -0.92 -19.22
C ALA A 249 8.54 -0.99 -20.25
N HIS A 250 8.37 -2.13 -20.93
CA HIS A 250 7.26 -2.33 -21.88
C HIS A 250 5.89 -2.56 -21.20
N TYR A 251 5.91 -2.94 -19.92
CA TYR A 251 4.72 -3.27 -19.14
C TYR A 251 4.34 -2.17 -18.16
N TRP A 252 5.25 -1.24 -17.90
CA TRP A 252 5.13 -0.32 -16.78
C TRP A 252 5.04 1.14 -17.22
N ALA A 253 4.12 1.86 -16.59
CA ALA A 253 4.00 3.31 -16.72
C ALA A 253 4.30 3.99 -15.39
N VAL A 254 5.42 4.69 -15.32
CA VAL A 254 5.80 5.50 -14.15
C VAL A 254 4.95 6.76 -14.12
N GLN A 255 4.20 6.94 -13.04
CA GLN A 255 3.39 8.13 -12.80
C GLN A 255 4.27 9.34 -12.46
N PRO A 256 3.73 10.58 -12.55
CA PRO A 256 4.45 11.75 -12.09
C PRO A 256 4.94 11.60 -10.64
N PHE A 257 6.14 12.11 -10.38
CA PHE A 257 6.71 12.10 -9.04
C PHE A 257 5.88 12.97 -8.09
N VAL A 258 5.63 12.44 -6.90
CA VAL A 258 5.07 13.19 -5.79
C VAL A 258 6.19 13.83 -4.99
N TYR A 259 6.09 15.14 -4.79
CA TYR A 259 6.98 15.90 -3.94
C TYR A 259 6.32 16.07 -2.57
N GLY A 260 7.14 16.10 -1.52
CA GLY A 260 6.70 16.51 -0.19
C GLY A 260 6.26 17.96 -0.26
N GLY A 261 4.96 18.21 -0.08
CA GLY A 261 4.46 19.57 0.06
C GLY A 261 4.97 20.15 1.36
N GLY A 262 5.86 21.14 1.29
CA GLY A 262 5.96 22.12 2.36
C GLY A 262 4.63 22.85 2.45
N GLY A 263 3.87 22.52 3.50
CA GLY A 263 2.84 23.41 4.02
C GLY A 263 3.48 24.56 4.77
#